data_AF-A0A7U9XNE4-F1
#
_entry.id   AF-A0A7U9XNE4-F1
#
_cell.length_a   1.000
_cell.length_b   1.000
_cell.length_c   1.000
_cell.angle_alpha   90.00
_cell.angle_beta   90.00
_cell.angle_gamma   90.00
#
_symmetry.space_group_name_H-M   'P 1'
#
loop_
_entity.id
_entity.type
_entity.pdbx_description
1 polymer ?
#
loop_
_entity_poly.entity_id
_entity_poly.type
_entity_poly.pdbx_seq_one_letter_code
_entity_poly.pdbx_strand_id
1 'polypeptide(L)'
;MNWIDCSDRMDQYVIKKDGTAVDNEYFMATHVPFRELEFIEFGDTDSKPINLTEEQIYDKYIVNKANKHQMIIVRGMNGTGKSHLICWLHNRFINDKDNYDGDKEKVIFLRRLGNTVRGAVQQMLDEGLVQDKELREKFTKFCDAAESQSESEFKTSIYSEYVKRVATDASNSVYKQIACKNIAAFLYDSRVQEYLMRAGGPVDRCYQMITSGAKTMVTDSTETIFDKEDFAFPRNVANMIKKDAAEEVRNYYLYDLRDDEDAIAKLVSYLNHFTSGVMQSCANITSENARDLFVNLRKSLCKEGKNLTIFIEDFTSFSIVESELITALAVENGGEYSDLCRVTSVIGITDGYYDSFRDNFKDRVTKQIKVTEQSFGDDEFLLELAARYLNAIYCSRDTVKDWYDGNTENGSLPDPAYKPDIEWDFVEINKKQYTLYPFNKKSLISLYNKLKHKSPRYYLTYVIQHFFAHFADGMEYGDNWRFPEIPTYISAVTLQPPYADSVENTDFSDSDKQRLKVLFSIWGG
;
A
#
# COMPACT_ATOMS: atom_id res chain seq x y z
N MET A 1 -3.34 -25.39 -28.33
CA MET A 1 -2.97 -24.47 -27.23
C MET A 1 -1.58 -24.88 -26.75
N ASN A 2 -0.65 -23.95 -26.55
CA ASN A 2 0.62 -24.25 -25.88
C ASN A 2 0.40 -24.00 -24.37
N TRP A 3 0.39 -25.07 -23.57
CA TRP A 3 0.02 -24.98 -22.16
C TRP A 3 1.16 -24.45 -21.28
N ILE A 4 2.42 -24.72 -21.63
CA ILE A 4 3.58 -24.16 -20.95
C ILE A 4 3.62 -22.65 -21.11
N ASP A 5 3.38 -22.14 -22.33
CA ASP A 5 3.30 -20.68 -22.55
C ASP A 5 2.19 -20.02 -21.70
N CYS A 6 1.07 -20.73 -21.49
CA CYS A 6 0.01 -20.25 -20.59
C CYS A 6 0.48 -20.25 -19.12
N SER A 7 1.17 -21.30 -18.67
CA SER A 7 1.71 -21.37 -17.32
C SER A 7 2.79 -20.29 -17.07
N ASP A 8 3.67 -20.06 -18.02
CA ASP A 8 4.70 -19.01 -17.93
C ASP A 8 4.07 -17.62 -17.90
N ARG A 9 3.04 -17.38 -18.74
CA ARG A 9 2.29 -16.12 -18.73
C ARG A 9 1.54 -15.89 -17.42
N MET A 10 0.95 -16.95 -16.87
CA MET A 10 0.29 -16.92 -15.58
C MET A 10 1.24 -16.41 -14.49
N ASP A 11 2.45 -16.99 -14.41
CA ASP A 11 3.44 -16.65 -13.39
C ASP A 11 4.07 -15.26 -13.60
N GLN A 12 4.31 -14.87 -14.85
CA GLN A 12 4.99 -13.61 -15.17
C GLN A 12 4.07 -12.39 -15.12
N TYR A 13 2.81 -12.53 -15.57
CA TYR A 13 1.95 -11.38 -15.84
C TYR A 13 0.62 -11.40 -15.07
N VAL A 14 -0.01 -12.58 -14.91
CA VAL A 14 -1.38 -12.68 -14.40
C VAL A 14 -1.43 -12.79 -12.86
N ILE A 15 -0.67 -13.71 -12.26
CA ILE A 15 -0.65 -13.99 -10.82
C ILE A 15 0.76 -13.69 -10.27
N LYS A 16 1.05 -12.41 -10.02
CA LYS A 16 2.33 -11.96 -9.46
C LYS A 16 2.41 -12.24 -7.95
N LYS A 17 3.48 -12.91 -7.51
CA LYS A 17 3.70 -13.30 -6.09
C LYS A 17 4.27 -12.15 -5.24
N ASP A 18 5.02 -11.25 -5.87
CA ASP A 18 5.75 -10.16 -5.23
C ASP A 18 5.03 -8.83 -5.43
N GLY A 19 5.20 -7.89 -4.50
CA GLY A 19 4.59 -6.55 -4.52
C GLY A 19 4.95 -5.64 -5.70
N THR A 20 5.50 -6.20 -6.77
CA THR A 20 5.62 -5.58 -8.08
C THR A 20 4.23 -5.27 -8.63
N ALA A 21 4.06 -4.06 -9.16
CA ALA A 21 2.83 -3.67 -9.83
C ALA A 21 2.44 -4.68 -10.91
N VAL A 22 1.18 -5.11 -10.90
CA VAL A 22 0.56 -5.80 -12.03
C VAL A 22 0.44 -4.81 -13.18
N ASP A 23 0.73 -5.26 -14.39
CA ASP A 23 0.58 -4.45 -15.61
C ASP A 23 -0.91 -4.07 -15.73
N ASN A 24 -1.20 -2.82 -16.09
CA ASN A 24 -2.56 -2.28 -16.00
C ASN A 24 -3.56 -3.08 -16.84
N GLU A 25 -3.12 -3.55 -18.01
CA GLU A 25 -3.91 -4.38 -18.91
C GLU A 25 -4.35 -5.70 -18.26
N TYR A 26 -3.46 -6.40 -17.56
CA TYR A 26 -3.80 -7.64 -16.84
C TYR A 26 -4.62 -7.38 -15.59
N PHE A 27 -4.35 -6.28 -14.89
CA PHE A 27 -5.18 -5.84 -13.76
C PHE A 27 -6.63 -5.63 -14.20
N MET A 28 -6.86 -4.90 -15.30
CA MET A 28 -8.22 -4.65 -15.79
C MET A 28 -8.89 -5.92 -16.31
N ALA A 29 -8.15 -6.80 -16.99
CA ALA A 29 -8.70 -8.08 -17.50
C ALA A 29 -9.13 -9.04 -16.38
N THR A 30 -8.53 -8.91 -15.19
CA THR A 30 -8.75 -9.84 -14.07
C THR A 30 -9.58 -9.25 -12.93
N HIS A 31 -9.84 -7.94 -12.95
CA HIS A 31 -10.65 -7.24 -11.97
C HIS A 31 -12.09 -7.79 -11.93
N VAL A 32 -12.58 -8.14 -10.73
CA VAL A 32 -13.98 -8.48 -10.47
C VAL A 32 -14.66 -7.25 -9.83
N PRO A 33 -15.78 -6.76 -10.38
CA PRO A 33 -16.47 -5.58 -9.88
C PRO A 33 -16.90 -5.69 -8.42
N PHE A 34 -16.72 -4.60 -7.66
CA PHE A 34 -17.30 -4.48 -6.32
C PHE A 34 -18.84 -4.36 -6.42
N ARG A 35 -19.55 -5.34 -5.85
CA ARG A 35 -21.02 -5.46 -5.95
C ARG A 35 -21.75 -4.47 -5.05
N GLU A 36 -21.26 -4.29 -3.83
CA GLU A 36 -21.82 -3.37 -2.85
C GLU A 36 -20.70 -2.55 -2.20
N LEU A 37 -20.69 -1.24 -2.51
CA LEU A 37 -19.87 -0.24 -1.84
C LEU A 37 -20.77 0.70 -1.04
N GLU A 38 -20.47 0.86 0.23
CA GLU A 38 -21.16 1.83 1.09
C GLU A 38 -20.69 3.24 0.71
N PHE A 39 -21.61 4.09 0.27
CA PHE A 39 -21.33 5.46 -0.14
C PHE A 39 -22.00 6.46 0.80
N ILE A 40 -21.26 7.47 1.21
CA ILE A 40 -21.72 8.53 2.11
C ILE A 40 -21.44 9.89 1.45
N GLU A 41 -22.47 10.72 1.33
CA GLU A 41 -22.30 12.15 1.03
C GLU A 41 -21.86 12.83 2.34
N PHE A 42 -20.80 13.64 2.29
CA PHE A 42 -20.13 14.30 3.44
C PHE A 42 -19.12 13.46 4.24
N GLY A 43 -18.27 14.16 4.99
CA GLY A 43 -17.23 13.59 5.86
C GLY A 43 -17.74 13.06 7.21
N ASP A 44 -18.97 13.41 7.58
CA ASP A 44 -19.63 12.92 8.79
C ASP A 44 -20.09 11.47 8.60
N THR A 45 -19.79 10.62 9.58
CA THR A 45 -20.07 9.18 9.57
C THR A 45 -21.47 8.83 10.05
N ASP A 46 -22.22 9.79 10.60
CA ASP A 46 -23.56 9.59 11.14
C ASP A 46 -24.66 9.53 10.07
N SER A 47 -24.32 9.86 8.82
CA SER A 47 -25.22 9.74 7.68
C SER A 47 -25.44 8.27 7.28
N LYS A 48 -26.69 7.89 6.99
CA LYS A 48 -26.99 6.54 6.51
C LYS A 48 -26.33 6.30 5.14
N PRO A 49 -25.47 5.28 5.00
CA PRO A 49 -24.84 4.98 3.72
C PRO A 49 -25.89 4.50 2.71
N ILE A 50 -25.64 4.80 1.43
CA ILE A 50 -26.34 4.19 0.30
C ILE A 50 -25.40 3.18 -0.36
N ASN A 51 -25.94 2.06 -0.85
CA ASN A 51 -25.15 1.09 -1.59
C ASN A 51 -25.07 1.49 -3.06
N LEU A 52 -23.87 1.62 -3.58
CA LEU A 52 -23.58 1.86 -4.99
C LEU A 52 -22.60 0.81 -5.51
N THR A 53 -22.68 0.53 -6.81
CA THR A 53 -21.63 -0.19 -7.54
C THR A 53 -20.47 0.74 -7.87
N GLU A 54 -19.31 0.17 -8.17
CA GLU A 54 -18.12 0.94 -8.59
C GLU A 54 -18.37 1.78 -9.85
N GLU A 55 -19.12 1.27 -10.84
CA GLU A 55 -19.46 2.02 -12.07
C GLU A 55 -20.42 3.18 -11.78
N GLN A 56 -21.39 2.98 -10.88
CA GLN A 56 -22.26 4.10 -10.44
C GLN A 56 -21.47 5.19 -9.72
N ILE A 57 -20.46 4.82 -8.94
CA ILE A 57 -19.55 5.79 -8.29
C ILE A 57 -18.70 6.50 -9.34
N TYR A 58 -18.14 5.75 -10.29
CA TYR A 58 -17.35 6.28 -11.39
C TYR A 58 -18.14 7.34 -12.19
N ASP A 59 -19.30 6.96 -12.72
CA ASP A 59 -20.12 7.82 -13.58
C ASP A 59 -20.60 9.09 -12.87
N LYS A 60 -20.98 8.98 -11.59
CA LYS A 60 -21.54 10.10 -10.84
C LYS A 60 -20.48 11.03 -10.28
N TYR A 61 -19.34 10.50 -9.84
CA TYR A 61 -18.41 11.24 -8.98
C TYR A 61 -17.00 11.36 -9.55
N ILE A 62 -16.49 10.35 -10.23
CA ILE A 62 -15.13 10.40 -10.82
C ILE A 62 -15.13 11.18 -12.12
N VAL A 63 -16.09 10.92 -13.01
CA VAL A 63 -16.26 11.70 -14.25
C VAL A 63 -16.48 13.19 -13.94
N ASN A 64 -17.11 13.50 -12.79
CA ASN A 64 -17.28 14.86 -12.28
C ASN A 64 -17.80 15.86 -13.34
N LYS A 65 -18.90 15.51 -14.03
CA LYS A 65 -19.50 16.34 -15.10
C LYS A 65 -19.86 17.76 -14.64
N ALA A 66 -20.11 17.95 -13.35
CA ALA A 66 -20.39 19.25 -12.76
C ALA A 66 -19.14 20.11 -12.52
N ASN A 67 -17.94 19.58 -12.79
CA ASN A 67 -16.64 20.20 -12.61
C ASN A 67 -16.44 20.84 -11.23
N LYS A 68 -16.90 20.15 -10.17
CA LYS A 68 -16.81 20.63 -8.79
C LYS A 68 -15.48 20.22 -8.16
N HIS A 69 -14.97 21.01 -7.22
CA HIS A 69 -13.90 20.54 -6.35
C HIS A 69 -14.39 19.35 -5.52
N GLN A 70 -13.59 18.29 -5.43
CA GLN A 70 -13.98 17.08 -4.70
C GLN A 70 -12.80 16.47 -3.94
N MET A 71 -13.07 16.05 -2.71
CA MET A 71 -12.22 15.16 -1.93
C MET A 71 -13.03 13.92 -1.56
N ILE A 72 -12.63 12.78 -2.12
CA ILE A 72 -13.27 11.48 -1.98
C ILE A 72 -12.34 10.58 -1.18
N ILE A 73 -12.80 10.11 -0.03
CA ILE A 73 -12.04 9.18 0.81
C ILE A 73 -12.54 7.76 0.56
N VAL A 74 -11.64 6.85 0.20
CA VAL A 74 -11.90 5.41 0.12
C VAL A 74 -11.40 4.76 1.41
N ARG A 75 -12.32 4.32 2.26
CA ARG A 75 -12.02 3.75 3.59
C ARG A 75 -12.39 2.29 3.75
N GLY A 76 -11.93 1.67 4.84
CA GLY A 76 -12.06 0.24 5.11
C GLY A 76 -10.84 -0.36 5.82
N MET A 77 -11.00 -1.55 6.39
CA MET A 77 -9.94 -2.28 7.08
C MET A 77 -8.77 -2.68 6.17
N ASN A 78 -7.63 -3.03 6.76
CA ASN A 78 -6.49 -3.53 6.00
C ASN A 78 -6.86 -4.80 5.23
N GLY A 79 -6.56 -4.82 3.93
CA GLY A 79 -6.84 -5.98 3.08
C GLY A 79 -8.23 -6.03 2.44
N THR A 80 -9.13 -5.07 2.69
CA THR A 80 -10.50 -5.08 2.12
C THR A 80 -10.57 -4.75 0.62
N GLY A 81 -9.48 -4.34 -0.01
CA GLY A 81 -9.44 -4.02 -1.45
C GLY A 81 -9.51 -2.53 -1.80
N LYS A 82 -9.36 -1.60 -0.84
CA LYS A 82 -9.33 -0.14 -1.10
C LYS A 82 -8.38 0.27 -2.24
N SER A 83 -7.13 -0.18 -2.15
CA SER A 83 -6.10 0.07 -3.14
C SER A 83 -6.46 -0.50 -4.52
N HIS A 84 -7.14 -1.65 -4.53
CA HIS A 84 -7.67 -2.27 -5.75
C HIS A 84 -8.76 -1.40 -6.39
N LEU A 85 -9.71 -0.90 -5.60
CA LEU A 85 -10.76 0.02 -6.07
C LEU A 85 -10.16 1.31 -6.64
N ILE A 86 -9.18 1.93 -5.98
CA ILE A 86 -8.54 3.16 -6.48
C ILE A 86 -7.79 2.90 -7.79
N CYS A 87 -7.06 1.79 -7.87
CA CYS A 87 -6.37 1.40 -9.10
C CYS A 87 -7.37 1.18 -10.25
N TRP A 88 -8.53 0.59 -9.96
CA TRP A 88 -9.61 0.45 -10.93
C TRP A 88 -10.20 1.80 -11.35
N LEU A 89 -10.59 2.68 -10.42
CA LEU A 89 -11.13 4.00 -10.73
C LEU A 89 -10.18 4.83 -11.60
N HIS A 90 -8.88 4.77 -11.29
CA HIS A 90 -7.84 5.43 -12.09
C HIS A 90 -7.81 4.88 -13.52
N ASN A 91 -7.65 3.56 -13.68
CA ASN A 91 -7.54 2.93 -15.00
C ASN A 91 -8.82 3.07 -15.81
N ARG A 92 -9.98 2.98 -15.17
CA ARG A 92 -11.28 3.20 -15.79
C ARG A 92 -11.43 4.63 -16.30
N PHE A 93 -10.92 5.62 -15.56
CA PHE A 93 -10.97 7.03 -15.95
C PHE A 93 -10.07 7.34 -17.14
N ILE A 94 -8.80 6.96 -17.11
CA ILE A 94 -7.85 7.31 -18.19
C ILE A 94 -8.16 6.61 -19.52
N ASN A 95 -8.87 5.47 -19.48
CA ASN A 95 -9.28 4.73 -20.67
C ASN A 95 -10.66 5.13 -21.20
N ASP A 96 -11.39 5.99 -20.48
CA ASP A 96 -12.70 6.47 -20.91
C ASP A 96 -12.55 7.60 -21.92
N LYS A 97 -12.41 7.26 -23.21
CA LYS A 97 -12.21 8.24 -24.28
C LYS A 97 -13.38 9.22 -24.46
N ASP A 98 -14.56 8.89 -23.93
CA ASP A 98 -15.75 9.76 -24.02
C ASP A 98 -15.77 10.82 -22.92
N ASN A 99 -15.21 10.53 -21.75
CA ASN A 99 -15.27 11.40 -20.58
C ASN A 99 -13.91 11.99 -20.16
N TYR A 100 -12.80 11.34 -20.50
CA TYR A 100 -11.45 11.81 -20.21
C TYR A 100 -10.82 12.52 -21.40
N ASP A 101 -10.44 13.78 -21.17
CA ASP A 101 -9.75 14.64 -22.12
C ASP A 101 -8.41 15.06 -21.51
N GLY A 102 -7.33 14.41 -21.94
CA GLY A 102 -5.98 14.65 -21.41
C GLY A 102 -5.44 16.06 -21.67
N ASP A 103 -6.08 16.84 -22.54
CA ASP A 103 -5.75 18.25 -22.78
C ASP A 103 -6.41 19.18 -21.74
N LYS A 104 -7.48 18.74 -21.07
CA LYS A 104 -8.23 19.50 -20.07
C LYS A 104 -8.12 18.95 -18.64
N GLU A 105 -7.81 17.68 -18.50
CA GLU A 105 -7.67 17.01 -17.20
C GLU A 105 -6.31 16.35 -17.11
N LYS A 106 -5.56 16.65 -16.06
CA LYS A 106 -4.33 15.93 -15.73
C LYS A 106 -4.60 14.95 -14.61
N VAL A 107 -4.20 13.71 -14.83
CA VAL A 107 -4.39 12.60 -13.89
C VAL A 107 -3.05 12.22 -13.29
N ILE A 108 -3.04 12.02 -11.97
CA ILE A 108 -1.88 11.55 -11.21
C ILE A 108 -2.30 10.32 -10.43
N PHE A 109 -1.47 9.28 -10.42
CA PHE A 109 -1.73 8.07 -9.63
C PHE A 109 -0.55 7.69 -8.74
N LEU A 110 -0.67 8.01 -7.45
CA LEU A 110 0.34 7.71 -6.44
C LEU A 110 0.15 6.29 -5.89
N ARG A 111 1.14 5.42 -6.16
CA ARG A 111 1.17 4.01 -5.74
C ARG A 111 1.98 3.78 -4.46
N ARG A 112 1.72 2.65 -3.80
CA ARG A 112 2.34 2.23 -2.52
C ARG A 112 3.87 2.34 -2.44
N LEU A 113 4.56 2.04 -3.53
CA LEU A 113 6.02 2.21 -3.65
C LEU A 113 6.30 3.68 -3.97
N GLY A 114 6.51 4.50 -2.94
CA GLY A 114 6.69 5.95 -3.10
C GLY A 114 5.66 6.82 -2.39
N ASN A 115 4.91 6.26 -1.44
CA ASN A 115 3.99 6.98 -0.55
C ASN A 115 4.69 7.89 0.46
N THR A 116 5.55 8.76 -0.05
CA THR A 116 5.99 9.98 0.61
C THR A 116 5.64 11.13 -0.31
N VAL A 117 5.48 12.33 0.24
CA VAL A 117 5.31 13.54 -0.57
C VAL A 117 6.43 13.71 -1.60
N ARG A 118 7.67 13.28 -1.30
CA ARG A 118 8.79 13.28 -2.25
C ARG A 118 8.60 12.28 -3.38
N GLY A 119 8.20 11.04 -3.07
CA GLY A 119 7.89 10.05 -4.11
C GLY A 119 6.78 10.54 -5.03
N ALA A 120 5.77 11.20 -4.48
CA ALA A 120 4.72 11.86 -5.25
C ALA A 120 5.27 12.97 -6.16
N VAL A 121 6.08 13.88 -5.63
CA VAL A 121 6.69 14.97 -6.41
C VAL A 121 7.63 14.43 -7.50
N GLN A 122 8.40 13.38 -7.21
CA GLN A 122 9.26 12.71 -8.20
C GLN A 122 8.44 12.08 -9.31
N GLN A 123 7.36 11.37 -8.97
CA GLN A 123 6.47 10.79 -9.97
C GLN A 123 5.85 11.87 -10.87
N MET A 124 5.50 13.04 -10.31
CA MET A 124 5.00 14.17 -11.10
C MET A 124 6.04 14.73 -12.09
N LEU A 125 7.32 14.72 -11.71
CA LEU A 125 8.41 15.09 -12.60
C LEU A 125 8.59 14.06 -13.73
N ASP A 126 8.58 12.77 -13.38
CA ASP A 126 8.81 11.67 -14.31
C ASP A 126 7.68 11.57 -15.35
N GLU A 127 6.44 11.82 -14.93
CA GLU A 127 5.26 11.90 -15.81
C GLU A 127 5.21 13.21 -16.63
N GLY A 128 6.16 14.12 -16.43
CA GLY A 128 6.27 15.37 -17.19
C GLY A 128 5.13 16.36 -16.92
N LEU A 129 4.54 16.32 -15.73
CA LEU A 129 3.40 17.18 -15.38
C LEU A 129 3.81 18.65 -15.20
N VAL A 130 5.07 18.88 -14.84
CA VAL A 130 5.63 20.21 -14.62
C VAL A 130 6.33 20.68 -15.89
N GLN A 131 5.55 21.31 -16.77
CA GLN A 131 6.03 21.87 -18.04
C GLN A 131 6.74 23.22 -17.85
N ASP A 132 6.30 24.00 -16.84
CA ASP A 132 6.96 25.25 -16.48
C ASP A 132 8.39 24.99 -15.99
N LYS A 133 9.37 25.61 -16.67
CA LYS A 133 10.78 25.37 -16.41
C LYS A 133 11.19 25.76 -14.98
N GLU A 134 10.66 26.87 -14.46
CA GLU A 134 11.00 27.36 -13.13
C GLU A 134 10.40 26.45 -12.04
N LEU A 135 9.16 26.01 -12.24
CA LEU A 135 8.50 25.06 -11.34
C LEU A 135 9.18 23.69 -11.39
N ARG A 136 9.60 23.24 -12.58
CA ARG A 136 10.33 21.98 -12.76
C ARG A 136 11.65 22.02 -12.00
N GLU A 137 12.39 23.12 -12.08
CA GLU A 137 13.61 23.32 -11.29
C GLU A 137 13.33 23.31 -9.78
N LYS A 138 12.20 23.86 -9.31
CA LYS A 138 11.79 23.81 -7.88
C LYS A 138 11.44 22.39 -7.44
N PHE A 139 10.68 21.65 -8.24
CA PHE A 139 10.33 20.25 -7.99
C PHE A 139 11.58 19.37 -7.99
N THR A 140 12.46 19.54 -8.98
CA THR A 140 13.75 18.84 -9.05
C THR A 140 14.61 19.16 -7.84
N LYS A 141 14.76 20.43 -7.44
CA LYS A 141 15.47 20.79 -6.19
C LYS A 141 14.86 20.17 -4.95
N PHE A 142 13.54 20.07 -4.86
CA PHE A 142 12.86 19.41 -3.73
C PHE A 142 13.17 17.91 -3.68
N CYS A 143 13.20 17.26 -4.85
CA CYS A 143 13.65 15.87 -4.96
C CYS A 143 15.15 15.72 -4.67
N ASP A 144 16.00 16.61 -5.18
CA ASP A 144 17.46 16.52 -5.10
C ASP A 144 18.02 16.95 -3.73
N ALA A 145 17.32 17.84 -3.00
CA ALA A 145 17.72 18.27 -1.66
C ALA A 145 17.87 17.11 -0.67
N ALA A 146 17.28 15.95 -0.99
CA ALA A 146 17.42 14.72 -0.21
C ALA A 146 18.27 13.64 -0.91
N GLU A 147 18.94 13.93 -2.03
CA GLU A 147 20.21 13.27 -2.37
C GLU A 147 21.38 13.90 -1.61
N SER A 148 21.27 15.17 -1.16
CA SER A 148 22.31 15.81 -0.36
C SER A 148 22.28 15.47 1.13
N GLN A 149 21.13 15.17 1.75
CA GLN A 149 21.13 14.63 3.11
C GLN A 149 21.35 13.12 3.07
N SER A 150 22.61 12.70 3.17
CA SER A 150 22.93 11.31 3.50
C SER A 150 22.17 10.88 4.77
N GLU A 151 21.87 9.59 4.94
CA GLU A 151 21.30 9.04 6.19
C GLU A 151 22.03 9.57 7.43
N SER A 152 23.35 9.75 7.32
CA SER A 152 24.20 10.33 8.34
C SER A 152 23.86 11.79 8.67
N GLU A 153 23.56 12.63 7.67
CA GLU A 153 23.17 14.02 7.89
C GLU A 153 21.78 14.14 8.51
N PHE A 154 20.83 13.29 8.10
CA PHE A 154 19.49 13.31 8.72
C PHE A 154 19.54 12.83 10.17
N LYS A 155 20.28 11.76 10.47
CA LYS A 155 20.57 11.34 11.85
C LYS A 155 21.26 12.44 12.65
N THR A 156 22.19 13.17 12.04
CA THR A 156 22.85 14.33 12.67
C THR A 156 21.86 15.44 12.99
N SER A 157 20.90 15.69 12.10
CA SER A 157 19.84 16.69 12.30
C SER A 157 18.91 16.30 13.45
N ILE A 158 18.47 15.04 13.49
CA ILE A 158 17.66 14.48 14.59
C ILE A 158 18.40 14.66 15.92
N TYR A 159 19.65 14.23 15.99
CA TYR A 159 20.47 14.33 17.20
C TYR A 159 20.62 15.78 17.64
N SER A 160 20.99 16.67 16.71
CA SER A 160 21.22 18.09 16.97
C SER A 160 19.97 18.78 17.53
N GLU A 161 18.77 18.39 17.06
CA GLU A 161 17.51 18.95 17.57
C GLU A 161 17.21 18.50 19.02
N TYR A 162 17.52 17.25 19.39
CA TYR A 162 17.46 16.83 20.81
C TYR A 162 18.39 17.67 21.67
N VAL A 163 19.66 17.82 21.26
CA VAL A 163 20.66 18.57 22.05
C VAL A 163 20.29 20.04 22.16
N LYS A 164 19.81 20.65 21.07
CA LYS A 164 19.30 22.02 21.06
C LYS A 164 18.16 22.21 22.06
N ARG A 165 17.16 21.32 22.07
CA ARG A 165 16.02 21.38 22.99
C ARG A 165 16.46 21.31 24.44
N VAL A 166 17.37 20.38 24.77
CA VAL A 166 18.00 20.30 26.10
C VAL A 166 18.73 21.61 26.46
N ALA A 167 19.54 22.15 25.55
CA ALA A 167 20.31 23.37 25.79
C ALA A 167 19.42 24.61 26.02
N THR A 168 18.26 24.65 25.36
CA THR A 168 17.30 25.77 25.44
C THR A 168 16.20 25.60 26.50
N ASP A 169 16.12 24.44 27.16
CA ASP A 169 15.10 24.20 28.18
C ASP A 169 15.37 25.05 29.43
N ALA A 170 14.52 26.06 29.61
CA ALA A 170 14.50 26.95 30.77
C ALA A 170 13.29 26.73 31.69
N SER A 171 12.53 25.64 31.50
CA SER A 171 11.31 25.35 32.25
C SER A 171 11.58 25.09 33.74
N ASN A 172 12.79 24.62 34.08
CA ASN A 172 13.17 24.13 35.41
C ASN A 172 12.24 23.04 35.96
N SER A 173 11.51 22.34 35.08
CA SER A 173 10.51 21.34 35.46
C SER A 173 11.13 20.00 35.87
N VAL A 174 12.08 19.48 35.06
CA VAL A 174 12.75 18.20 35.30
C VAL A 174 14.18 18.38 35.80
N TYR A 175 14.94 19.27 35.13
CA TYR A 175 16.30 19.65 35.47
C TYR A 175 16.40 21.16 35.65
N LYS A 176 17.31 21.61 36.53
CA LYS A 176 17.66 23.03 36.63
C LYS A 176 18.48 23.43 35.40
N GLN A 177 18.40 24.70 35.00
CA GLN A 177 19.11 25.23 33.83
C GLN A 177 20.62 24.87 33.76
N ILE A 178 21.33 24.85 34.90
CA ILE A 178 22.74 24.43 34.95
C ILE A 178 22.90 22.95 34.58
N ALA A 179 22.02 22.09 35.09
CA ALA A 179 22.02 20.66 34.75
C ALA A 179 21.65 20.44 33.27
N CYS A 180 20.69 21.21 32.72
CA CYS A 180 20.39 21.15 31.28
C CYS A 180 21.62 21.47 30.43
N LYS A 181 22.41 22.49 30.80
CA LYS A 181 23.68 22.82 30.12
C LYS A 181 24.70 21.68 30.21
N ASN A 182 24.85 21.06 31.38
CA ASN A 182 25.75 19.92 31.57
C ASN A 182 25.32 18.70 30.74
N ILE A 183 24.01 18.42 30.67
CA ILE A 183 23.45 17.36 29.82
C ILE A 183 23.70 17.68 28.34
N ALA A 184 23.46 18.91 27.90
CA ALA A 184 23.72 19.30 26.51
C ALA A 184 25.22 19.17 26.16
N ALA A 185 26.12 19.62 27.04
CA ALA A 185 27.57 19.44 26.86
C ALA A 185 27.95 17.96 26.78
N PHE A 186 27.34 17.11 27.62
CA PHE A 186 27.54 15.66 27.58
C PHE A 186 27.08 15.03 26.26
N LEU A 187 25.92 15.46 25.73
CA LEU A 187 25.43 14.98 24.44
C LEU A 187 26.24 15.53 23.25
N TYR A 188 26.76 16.75 23.32
CA TYR A 188 27.64 17.29 22.27
C TYR A 188 29.01 16.60 22.19
N ASP A 189 29.38 15.82 23.22
CA ASP A 189 30.64 15.09 23.21
C ASP A 189 30.66 14.05 22.08
N SER A 190 31.67 14.13 21.19
CA SER A 190 31.72 13.30 19.98
C SER A 190 31.65 11.80 20.26
N ARG A 191 32.18 11.33 21.39
CA ARG A 191 32.15 9.90 21.78
C ARG A 191 30.74 9.46 22.17
N VAL A 192 30.01 10.34 22.85
CA VAL A 192 28.63 10.10 23.26
C VAL A 192 27.72 10.17 22.03
N GLN A 193 27.92 11.19 21.18
CA GLN A 193 27.21 11.35 19.93
C GLN A 193 27.38 10.14 19.00
N GLU A 194 28.62 9.74 18.69
CA GLU A 194 28.91 8.58 17.86
C GLU A 194 28.26 7.30 18.41
N TYR A 195 28.31 7.10 19.73
CA TYR A 195 27.69 5.94 20.35
C TYR A 195 26.16 5.97 20.20
N LEU A 196 25.50 7.10 20.47
CA LEU A 196 24.04 7.20 20.39
C LEU A 196 23.52 7.20 18.93
N MET A 197 24.37 7.54 17.96
CA MET A 197 24.04 7.53 16.53
C MET A 197 24.31 6.20 15.82
N ARG A 198 24.84 5.18 16.52
CA ARG A 198 25.11 3.85 15.97
C ARG A 198 23.84 3.17 15.43
N ALA A 199 24.01 2.20 14.54
CA ALA A 199 22.92 1.32 14.12
C ALA A 199 22.26 0.63 15.35
N GLY A 200 20.93 0.67 15.41
CA GLY A 200 20.14 0.21 16.56
C GLY A 200 20.14 1.14 17.78
N GLY A 201 20.88 2.25 17.75
CA GLY A 201 20.86 3.29 18.78
C GLY A 201 19.60 4.19 18.71
N PRO A 202 19.39 5.09 19.68
CA PRO A 202 18.16 5.87 19.79
C PRO A 202 17.92 6.79 18.58
N VAL A 203 18.98 7.37 18.01
CA VAL A 203 18.86 8.23 16.82
C VAL A 203 18.46 7.41 15.60
N ASP A 204 18.99 6.20 15.47
CA ASP A 204 18.61 5.27 14.41
C ASP A 204 17.15 4.83 14.59
N ARG A 205 16.71 4.50 15.81
CA ARG A 205 15.30 4.18 16.10
C ARG A 205 14.37 5.35 15.76
N CYS A 206 14.74 6.58 16.10
CA CYS A 206 13.98 7.79 15.74
C CYS A 206 13.93 7.99 14.22
N TYR A 207 15.07 7.84 13.54
CA TYR A 207 15.16 7.89 12.07
C TYR A 207 14.24 6.84 11.43
N GLN A 208 14.27 5.59 11.90
CA GLN A 208 13.41 4.52 11.39
C GLN A 208 11.93 4.84 11.64
N MET A 209 11.59 5.38 12.81
CA MET A 209 10.21 5.76 13.14
C MET A 209 9.69 6.92 12.25
N ILE A 210 10.56 7.87 11.89
CA ILE A 210 10.23 8.97 10.96
C ILE A 210 10.11 8.46 9.52
N THR A 211 11.02 7.58 9.09
CA THR A 211 11.17 7.19 7.67
C THR A 211 10.36 5.95 7.25
N SER A 212 10.08 5.02 8.17
CA SER A 212 9.37 3.76 7.85
C SER A 212 7.85 3.93 7.78
N GLY A 213 7.33 5.12 8.13
CA GLY A 213 5.92 5.30 8.48
C GLY A 213 5.54 4.41 9.67
N ALA A 214 4.40 4.65 10.32
CA ALA A 214 3.94 3.82 11.43
C ALA A 214 3.46 2.41 10.99
N LYS A 215 4.14 1.78 10.02
CA LYS A 215 3.95 0.37 9.70
C LYS A 215 4.80 -0.43 10.69
N THR A 216 4.08 -1.13 11.57
CA THR A 216 4.58 -2.12 12.54
C THR A 216 4.97 -1.55 13.90
N MET A 217 3.97 -1.21 14.72
CA MET A 217 3.97 -1.52 16.16
C MET A 217 2.57 -1.29 16.75
N VAL A 218 1.63 -2.19 16.42
CA VAL A 218 0.54 -2.51 17.35
C VAL A 218 1.11 -3.55 18.31
N THR A 219 1.92 -3.07 19.23
CA THR A 219 2.17 -3.69 20.54
C THR A 219 2.24 -2.53 21.51
N ASP A 220 1.47 -2.60 22.60
CA ASP A 220 1.34 -1.63 23.70
C ASP A 220 2.66 -1.25 24.43
N SER A 221 3.82 -1.36 23.78
CA SER A 221 5.14 -1.04 24.32
C SER A 221 5.69 0.25 23.67
N THR A 222 5.16 1.36 24.17
CA THR A 222 5.78 2.68 24.39
C THR A 222 6.48 3.43 23.24
N GLU A 223 6.08 4.70 23.09
CA GLU A 223 6.68 5.79 22.31
C GLU A 223 8.12 6.18 22.74
N THR A 224 8.91 5.23 23.23
CA THR A 224 10.24 5.46 23.82
C THR A 224 11.32 5.34 22.75
N ILE A 225 11.96 6.47 22.41
CA ILE A 225 13.10 6.51 21.50
C ILE A 225 14.39 6.19 22.23
N PHE A 226 14.56 6.71 23.45
CA PHE A 226 15.70 6.42 24.33
C PHE A 226 15.32 5.37 25.37
N ASP A 227 16.26 4.48 25.66
CA ASP A 227 16.16 3.45 26.70
C ASP A 227 17.36 3.53 27.66
N LYS A 228 17.26 2.88 28.82
CA LYS A 228 18.33 2.92 29.85
C LYS A 228 19.63 2.33 29.32
N GLU A 229 19.52 1.30 28.48
CA GLU A 229 20.61 0.56 27.84
C GLU A 229 21.43 1.45 26.90
N ASP A 230 20.85 2.53 26.37
CA ASP A 230 21.60 3.47 25.52
C ASP A 230 22.65 4.27 26.30
N PHE A 231 22.50 4.37 27.61
CA PHE A 231 23.46 5.03 28.51
C PHE A 231 24.34 4.02 29.26
N ALA A 232 24.17 2.72 29.01
CA ALA A 232 25.05 1.66 29.49
C ALA A 232 26.30 1.54 28.58
N PHE A 233 27.19 2.52 28.65
CA PHE A 233 28.36 2.60 27.76
C PHE A 233 29.30 1.40 27.92
N PRO A 234 29.74 0.77 26.80
CA PRO A 234 30.76 -0.26 26.81
C PRO A 234 32.08 0.26 27.40
N ARG A 235 32.89 -0.65 27.95
CA ARG A 235 34.12 -0.30 28.68
C ARG A 235 35.06 0.63 27.90
N ASN A 236 35.17 0.46 26.57
CA ASN A 236 35.98 1.32 25.71
C ASN A 236 35.44 2.75 25.67
N VAL A 237 34.14 2.94 25.39
CA VAL A 237 33.50 4.27 25.33
C VAL A 237 33.57 4.95 26.70
N ALA A 238 33.23 4.22 27.77
CA ALA A 238 33.31 4.73 29.13
C ALA A 238 34.74 5.16 29.52
N ASN A 239 35.77 4.44 29.07
CA ASN A 239 37.17 4.82 29.32
C ASN A 239 37.59 6.06 28.54
N MET A 240 37.13 6.20 27.29
CA MET A 240 37.40 7.40 26.48
C MET A 240 36.74 8.65 27.08
N ILE A 241 35.50 8.55 27.58
CA ILE A 241 34.84 9.65 28.28
C ILE A 241 35.64 10.04 29.53
N LYS A 242 36.10 9.06 30.32
CA LYS A 242 36.85 9.32 31.57
C LYS A 242 38.20 10.00 31.35
N LYS A 243 38.90 9.67 30.27
CA LYS A 243 40.27 10.14 30.02
C LYS A 243 40.32 11.39 29.17
N ASP A 244 39.50 11.42 28.12
CA ASP A 244 39.69 12.32 26.99
C ASP A 244 38.57 13.36 26.87
N ALA A 245 37.48 13.26 27.65
CA ALA A 245 36.41 14.27 27.65
C ALA A 245 36.79 15.50 28.46
N ALA A 246 36.16 16.63 28.10
CA ALA A 246 36.23 17.88 28.85
C ALA A 246 35.80 17.65 30.31
N GLU A 247 36.33 18.47 31.22
CA GLU A 247 36.13 18.31 32.66
C GLU A 247 34.64 18.29 33.04
N GLU A 248 33.83 19.16 32.45
CA GLU A 248 32.38 19.23 32.68
C GLU A 248 31.64 17.95 32.26
N VAL A 249 31.95 17.41 31.07
CA VAL A 249 31.36 16.17 30.52
C VAL A 249 31.76 14.98 31.38
N ARG A 250 33.03 14.93 31.77
CA ARG A 250 33.59 13.87 32.61
C ARG A 250 32.95 13.87 34.00
N ASN A 251 32.80 15.04 34.61
CA ASN A 251 32.21 15.18 35.93
C ASN A 251 30.73 14.78 35.90
N TYR A 252 29.97 15.28 34.92
CA TYR A 252 28.58 14.87 34.75
C TYR A 252 28.45 13.35 34.58
N TYR A 253 29.25 12.75 33.69
CA TYR A 253 29.22 11.30 33.49
C TYR A 253 29.59 10.53 34.77
N LEU A 254 30.67 10.89 35.46
CA LEU A 254 31.18 10.13 36.61
C LEU A 254 30.36 10.28 37.89
N TYR A 255 29.79 11.46 38.13
CA TYR A 255 29.17 11.78 39.41
C TYR A 255 27.65 11.90 39.35
N ASP A 256 27.09 12.25 38.18
CA ASP A 256 25.66 12.54 38.04
C ASP A 256 24.89 11.51 37.20
N LEU A 257 25.57 10.55 36.55
CA LEU A 257 24.92 9.59 35.64
C LEU A 257 25.40 8.14 35.80
N ARG A 258 26.71 7.92 35.87
CA ARG A 258 27.29 6.57 35.84
C ARG A 258 26.96 5.78 37.10
N ASP A 259 26.58 4.52 36.91
CA ASP A 259 26.24 3.56 37.97
C ASP A 259 25.04 4.04 38.85
N ASP A 260 24.24 5.00 38.35
CA ASP A 260 23.01 5.51 38.98
C ASP A 260 21.80 5.25 38.05
N GLU A 261 21.05 4.18 38.35
CA GLU A 261 19.90 3.76 37.54
C GLU A 261 18.74 4.78 37.55
N ASP A 262 18.57 5.53 38.65
CA ASP A 262 17.51 6.52 38.80
C ASP A 262 17.85 7.78 37.99
N ALA A 263 19.11 8.20 38.01
CA ALA A 263 19.59 9.30 37.18
C ALA A 263 19.47 8.99 35.68
N ILE A 264 19.81 7.76 35.26
CA ILE A 264 19.66 7.30 33.87
C ILE A 264 18.18 7.25 33.49
N ALA A 265 17.31 6.68 34.33
CA ALA A 265 15.88 6.62 34.08
C ALA A 265 15.28 8.03 33.91
N LYS A 266 15.70 8.97 34.76
CA LYS A 266 15.29 10.37 34.70
C LYS A 266 15.75 11.05 33.41
N LEU A 267 17.00 10.82 32.99
CA LEU A 267 17.53 11.37 31.73
C LEU A 267 16.78 10.82 30.51
N VAL A 268 16.53 9.51 30.48
CA VAL A 268 15.77 8.84 29.42
C VAL A 268 14.36 9.42 29.30
N SER A 269 13.64 9.53 30.41
CA SER A 269 12.29 10.12 30.43
C SER A 269 12.32 11.58 29.95
N TYR A 270 13.32 12.34 30.36
CA TYR A 270 13.51 13.73 29.96
C TYR A 270 13.77 13.88 28.46
N LEU A 271 14.64 13.05 27.87
CA LEU A 271 14.91 13.09 26.43
C LEU A 271 13.69 12.67 25.62
N ASN A 272 13.00 11.60 26.04
CA ASN A 272 11.79 11.14 25.37
C ASN A 272 10.64 12.17 25.39
N HIS A 273 10.60 13.08 26.38
CA HIS A 273 9.63 14.18 26.39
C HIS A 273 9.78 15.12 25.18
N PHE A 274 10.98 15.25 24.61
CA PHE A 274 11.22 16.06 23.42
C PHE A 274 10.92 15.35 22.10
N THR A 275 10.71 14.03 22.12
CA THR A 275 10.57 13.19 20.92
C THR A 275 9.53 13.71 19.94
N SER A 276 8.32 14.03 20.42
CA SER A 276 7.25 14.56 19.57
C SER A 276 7.64 15.88 18.89
N GLY A 277 8.29 16.79 19.63
CA GLY A 277 8.78 18.07 19.12
C GLY A 277 9.94 17.92 18.13
N VAL A 278 10.87 16.97 18.38
CA VAL A 278 11.98 16.66 17.48
C VAL A 278 11.46 16.07 16.17
N MET A 279 10.56 15.09 16.26
CA MET A 279 9.89 14.50 15.10
C MET A 279 9.17 15.58 14.29
N GLN A 280 8.39 16.44 14.95
CA GLN A 280 7.68 17.55 14.29
C GLN A 280 8.64 18.58 13.65
N SER A 281 9.80 18.84 14.25
CA SER A 281 10.74 19.83 13.69
C SER A 281 11.48 19.27 12.47
N CYS A 282 11.89 18.01 12.53
CA CYS A 282 12.50 17.31 11.39
C CYS A 282 11.49 17.12 10.25
N ALA A 283 10.21 16.93 10.62
CA ALA A 283 9.07 16.89 9.72
C ALA A 283 8.77 18.22 9.01
N ASN A 284 8.66 19.33 9.75
CA ASN A 284 8.28 20.63 9.19
C ASN A 284 9.25 21.13 8.10
N ILE A 285 10.54 20.80 8.21
CA ILE A 285 11.56 21.11 7.18
C ILE A 285 11.21 20.45 5.83
N THR A 286 10.53 19.31 5.86
CA THR A 286 10.09 18.58 4.65
C THR A 286 8.70 18.99 4.14
N SER A 287 7.81 19.54 5.00
CA SER A 287 6.39 19.79 4.68
C SER A 287 6.10 21.18 4.11
N GLU A 288 6.75 22.24 4.61
CA GLU A 288 6.47 23.64 4.20
C GLU A 288 6.74 23.86 2.71
N ASN A 289 7.77 23.20 2.17
CA ASN A 289 8.08 23.22 0.74
C ASN A 289 7.04 22.48 -0.12
N ALA A 290 6.44 21.40 0.39
CA ALA A 290 5.54 20.57 -0.40
C ALA A 290 4.20 21.23 -0.70
N ARG A 291 3.61 21.87 0.30
CA ARG A 291 2.35 22.60 0.14
C ARG A 291 2.48 23.67 -0.95
N ASP A 292 3.55 24.44 -0.91
CA ASP A 292 3.80 25.49 -1.89
C ASP A 292 4.04 24.92 -3.29
N LEU A 293 4.71 23.78 -3.41
CA LEU A 293 4.89 23.08 -4.70
C LEU A 293 3.53 22.68 -5.30
N PHE A 294 2.62 22.12 -4.50
CA PHE A 294 1.28 21.74 -4.98
C PHE A 294 0.41 22.96 -5.33
N VAL A 295 0.47 24.02 -4.54
CA VAL A 295 -0.22 25.28 -4.87
C VAL A 295 0.31 25.85 -6.20
N ASN A 296 1.63 25.87 -6.39
CA ASN A 296 2.24 26.35 -7.63
C ASN A 296 1.90 25.46 -8.84
N LEU A 297 1.84 24.14 -8.66
CA LEU A 297 1.36 23.20 -9.68
C LEU A 297 -0.07 23.53 -10.10
N ARG A 298 -0.98 23.72 -9.14
CA ARG A 298 -2.37 24.08 -9.42
C ARG A 298 -2.49 25.42 -10.15
N LYS A 299 -1.65 26.40 -9.82
CA LYS A 299 -1.58 27.68 -10.54
C LYS A 299 -1.08 27.50 -11.98
N SER A 300 -0.07 26.67 -12.19
CA SER A 300 0.43 26.35 -13.53
C SER A 300 -0.64 25.68 -14.39
N LEU A 301 -1.29 24.63 -13.87
CA LEU A 301 -2.36 23.92 -14.56
C LEU A 301 -3.55 24.85 -14.85
N CYS A 302 -3.90 25.74 -13.93
CA CYS A 302 -4.94 26.75 -14.15
C CYS A 302 -4.62 27.66 -15.34
N LYS A 303 -3.37 28.15 -15.43
CA LYS A 303 -2.90 28.96 -16.58
C LYS A 303 -2.96 28.20 -17.91
N GLU A 304 -2.77 26.88 -17.86
CA GLU A 304 -2.92 25.99 -19.02
C GLU A 304 -4.37 25.63 -19.34
N GLY A 305 -5.34 26.09 -18.54
CA GLY A 305 -6.76 25.75 -18.71
C GLY A 305 -7.09 24.32 -18.29
N LYS A 306 -6.23 23.68 -17.48
CA LYS A 306 -6.33 22.28 -17.07
C LYS A 306 -6.79 22.15 -15.63
N ASN A 307 -7.47 21.05 -15.35
CA ASN A 307 -7.77 20.62 -13.99
C ASN A 307 -6.89 19.44 -13.56
N LEU A 308 -6.98 19.09 -12.28
CA LEU A 308 -6.21 18.01 -11.67
C LEU A 308 -7.13 16.94 -11.06
N THR A 309 -6.89 15.68 -11.40
CA THR A 309 -7.44 14.50 -10.74
C THR A 309 -6.28 13.69 -10.15
N ILE A 310 -6.32 13.43 -8.85
CA ILE A 310 -5.26 12.70 -8.13
C ILE A 310 -5.83 11.48 -7.41
N PHE A 311 -5.27 10.32 -7.74
CA PHE A 311 -5.57 9.04 -7.09
C PHE A 311 -4.40 8.69 -6.17
N ILE A 312 -4.70 8.36 -4.91
CA ILE A 312 -3.70 7.95 -3.92
C ILE A 312 -4.10 6.58 -3.40
N GLU A 313 -3.36 5.54 -3.82
CA GLU A 313 -3.69 4.13 -3.56
C GLU A 313 -3.80 3.80 -2.06
N ASP A 314 -2.91 4.36 -1.26
CA ASP A 314 -2.83 4.12 0.17
C ASP A 314 -2.12 5.27 0.87
N PHE A 315 -2.83 6.01 1.72
CA PHE A 315 -2.29 7.13 2.48
C PHE A 315 -1.74 6.69 3.84
N THR A 316 -1.90 5.42 4.26
CA THR A 316 -1.57 5.01 5.63
C THR A 316 -0.09 5.01 5.99
N SER A 317 0.80 5.03 4.99
CA SER A 317 2.23 5.23 5.21
C SER A 317 2.65 6.70 5.28
N PHE A 318 1.73 7.63 5.00
CA PHE A 318 2.02 9.05 5.12
C PHE A 318 2.02 9.45 6.62
N SER A 319 3.17 9.94 7.06
CA SER A 319 3.45 10.46 8.41
C SER A 319 2.57 11.67 8.76
N ILE A 320 2.46 12.01 10.05
CA ILE A 320 1.72 13.18 10.57
C ILE A 320 2.11 14.50 9.85
N VAL A 321 3.35 14.55 9.38
CA VAL A 321 4.01 15.61 8.59
C VAL A 321 3.27 15.91 7.28
N GLU A 322 2.62 14.91 6.71
CA GLU A 322 2.07 14.96 5.35
C GLU A 322 0.57 15.33 5.34
N SER A 323 0.00 15.65 6.51
CA SER A 323 -1.35 16.24 6.65
C SER A 323 -1.51 17.59 5.93
N GLU A 324 -0.40 18.30 5.67
CA GLU A 324 -0.39 19.54 4.88
C GLU A 324 -0.64 19.30 3.40
N LEU A 325 -0.23 18.15 2.86
CA LEU A 325 -0.53 17.78 1.46
C LEU A 325 -2.04 17.64 1.29
N ILE A 326 -2.71 16.88 2.17
CA ILE A 326 -4.15 16.71 2.05
C ILE A 326 -4.87 18.06 2.26
N THR A 327 -4.36 18.90 3.17
CA THR A 327 -4.84 20.27 3.32
C THR A 327 -4.74 21.05 2.00
N ALA A 328 -3.62 20.97 1.28
CA ALA A 328 -3.44 21.62 -0.02
C ALA A 328 -4.40 21.09 -1.11
N LEU A 329 -4.67 19.78 -1.09
CA LEU A 329 -5.62 19.14 -1.99
C LEU A 329 -7.08 19.48 -1.67
N ALA A 330 -7.38 19.83 -0.42
CA ALA A 330 -8.71 20.18 0.05
C ALA A 330 -9.11 21.66 -0.17
N VAL A 331 -8.17 22.53 -0.56
CA VAL A 331 -8.48 23.95 -0.82
C VAL A 331 -9.29 24.06 -2.11
N GLU A 332 -10.55 24.49 -1.99
CA GLU A 332 -11.42 24.72 -3.15
C GLU A 332 -10.90 25.82 -4.08
N ASN A 333 -11.21 25.71 -5.37
CA ASN A 333 -10.95 26.77 -6.35
C ASN A 333 -12.13 27.77 -6.37
N GLY A 334 -11.83 29.06 -6.49
CA GLY A 334 -12.83 30.14 -6.55
C GLY A 334 -12.63 31.23 -5.51
N GLY A 335 -13.32 32.36 -5.68
CA GLY A 335 -13.12 33.54 -4.84
C GLY A 335 -11.68 34.03 -4.87
N GLU A 336 -11.06 34.14 -3.68
CA GLU A 336 -9.65 34.50 -3.51
C GLU A 336 -8.67 33.45 -4.09
N TYR A 337 -9.13 32.23 -4.36
CA TYR A 337 -8.36 31.12 -4.94
C TYR A 337 -8.76 30.84 -6.40
N SER A 338 -9.17 31.86 -7.13
CA SER A 338 -9.57 31.76 -8.55
C SER A 338 -8.39 31.47 -9.49
N ASP A 339 -7.15 31.63 -9.02
CA ASP A 339 -5.93 31.26 -9.73
C ASP A 339 -5.52 29.80 -9.56
N LEU A 340 -6.28 29.00 -8.79
CA LEU A 340 -6.05 27.57 -8.62
C LEU A 340 -6.96 26.76 -9.53
N CYS A 341 -6.41 25.71 -10.16
CA CYS A 341 -7.24 24.74 -10.88
C CYS A 341 -8.15 23.95 -9.93
N ARG A 342 -9.23 23.39 -10.48
CA ARG A 342 -10.08 22.44 -9.75
C ARG A 342 -9.30 21.15 -9.48
N VAL A 343 -9.55 20.56 -8.31
CA VAL A 343 -8.99 19.27 -7.92
C VAL A 343 -10.09 18.25 -7.65
N THR A 344 -9.91 17.02 -8.12
CA THR A 344 -10.64 15.83 -7.69
C THR A 344 -9.64 14.87 -7.07
N SER A 345 -9.69 14.69 -5.75
CA SER A 345 -8.80 13.77 -5.03
C SER A 345 -9.56 12.52 -4.60
N VAL A 346 -8.97 11.35 -4.85
CA VAL A 346 -9.47 10.03 -4.42
C VAL A 346 -8.39 9.35 -3.60
N ILE A 347 -8.60 9.24 -2.29
CA ILE A 347 -7.54 8.91 -1.33
C ILE A 347 -7.91 7.67 -0.53
N GLY A 348 -7.07 6.63 -0.59
CA GLY A 348 -7.23 5.39 0.17
C GLY A 348 -6.74 5.55 1.60
N ILE A 349 -7.59 5.35 2.60
CA ILE A 349 -7.26 5.51 4.02
C ILE A 349 -7.82 4.32 4.81
N THR A 350 -7.16 3.89 5.89
CA THR A 350 -7.76 2.93 6.82
C THR A 350 -8.70 3.60 7.81
N ASP A 351 -9.73 2.89 8.26
CA ASP A 351 -10.71 3.42 9.22
C ASP A 351 -10.03 4.04 10.46
N GLY A 352 -9.11 3.31 11.10
CA GLY A 352 -8.40 3.83 12.28
C GLY A 352 -7.53 5.08 12.02
N TYR A 353 -7.02 5.27 10.80
CA TYR A 353 -6.28 6.49 10.46
C TYR A 353 -7.23 7.65 10.20
N TYR A 354 -8.37 7.39 9.54
CA TYR A 354 -9.40 8.41 9.33
C TYR A 354 -9.96 8.95 10.66
N ASP A 355 -10.16 8.07 11.64
CA ASP A 355 -10.67 8.46 12.96
C ASP A 355 -9.71 9.39 13.70
N SER A 356 -8.40 9.26 13.46
CA SER A 356 -7.36 10.12 14.05
C SER A 356 -7.34 11.55 13.49
N PHE A 357 -8.03 11.81 12.37
CA PHE A 357 -8.10 13.16 11.80
C PHE A 357 -8.92 14.11 12.68
N ARG A 358 -8.47 15.37 12.72
CA ARG A 358 -9.19 16.48 13.36
C ARG A 358 -10.49 16.80 12.62
N ASP A 359 -11.48 17.35 13.31
CA ASP A 359 -12.82 17.60 12.76
C ASP A 359 -12.80 18.54 11.54
N ASN A 360 -11.95 19.57 11.57
CA ASN A 360 -11.77 20.51 10.47
C ASN A 360 -11.29 19.86 9.15
N PHE A 361 -10.69 18.68 9.22
CA PHE A 361 -10.33 17.87 8.06
C PHE A 361 -11.53 17.11 7.54
N LYS A 362 -12.28 16.45 8.44
CA LYS A 362 -13.49 15.70 8.11
C LYS A 362 -14.51 16.60 7.41
N ASP A 363 -14.61 17.86 7.82
CA ASP A 363 -15.46 18.88 7.17
C ASP A 363 -15.14 19.12 5.68
N ARG A 364 -13.89 18.86 5.25
CA ARG A 364 -13.44 19.06 3.87
C ARG A 364 -13.64 17.82 2.99
N VAL A 365 -13.95 16.69 3.60
CA VAL A 365 -14.25 15.45 2.87
C VAL A 365 -15.63 15.59 2.25
N THR A 366 -15.66 15.60 0.91
CA THR A 366 -16.92 15.75 0.18
C THR A 366 -17.72 14.46 0.13
N LYS A 367 -17.04 13.31 0.06
CA LYS A 367 -17.64 11.98 -0.15
C LYS A 367 -16.79 10.90 0.49
N GLN A 368 -17.42 9.83 0.92
CA GLN A 368 -16.73 8.63 1.40
C GLN A 368 -17.25 7.39 0.67
N ILE A 369 -16.32 6.50 0.31
CA ILE A 369 -16.59 5.17 -0.23
C ILE A 369 -16.00 4.18 0.78
N LYS A 370 -16.82 3.36 1.41
CA LYS A 370 -16.37 2.36 2.36
C LYS A 370 -16.43 0.98 1.72
N VAL A 371 -15.26 0.33 1.70
CA VAL A 371 -15.06 -1.03 1.18
C VAL A 371 -15.13 -2.01 2.35
N THR A 372 -16.15 -2.87 2.34
CA THR A 372 -16.43 -3.82 3.43
C THR A 372 -15.98 -5.24 3.05
N GLU A 373 -15.86 -6.12 4.04
CA GLU A 373 -15.53 -7.54 3.80
C GLU A 373 -16.66 -8.30 3.08
N GLN A 374 -17.89 -7.76 3.10
CA GLN A 374 -19.03 -8.33 2.38
C GLN A 374 -18.89 -8.21 0.86
N SER A 375 -17.91 -7.45 0.36
CA SER A 375 -17.71 -7.25 -1.06
C SER A 375 -16.95 -8.39 -1.78
N PHE A 376 -16.48 -9.44 -1.09
CA PHE A 376 -15.75 -10.56 -1.70
C PHE A 376 -15.98 -11.91 -1.01
N GLY A 377 -15.94 -13.00 -1.78
CA GLY A 377 -15.83 -14.37 -1.26
C GLY A 377 -17.11 -15.22 -1.25
N ASP A 378 -18.19 -14.76 -1.86
CA ASP A 378 -19.32 -15.64 -2.22
C ASP A 378 -18.95 -16.55 -3.41
N ASP A 379 -19.74 -17.60 -3.63
CA ASP A 379 -19.46 -18.59 -4.68
C ASP A 379 -19.45 -17.93 -6.08
N GLU A 380 -20.34 -16.97 -6.31
CA GLU A 380 -20.43 -16.28 -7.61
C GLU A 380 -19.18 -15.44 -7.91
N PHE A 381 -18.69 -14.69 -6.92
CA PHE A 381 -17.43 -13.95 -6.95
C PHE A 381 -16.24 -14.86 -7.22
N LEU A 382 -16.15 -16.00 -6.52
CA LEU A 382 -15.02 -16.94 -6.70
C LEU A 382 -15.00 -17.57 -8.08
N LEU A 383 -16.17 -17.87 -8.64
CA LEU A 383 -16.31 -18.40 -9.99
C LEU A 383 -15.96 -17.34 -11.05
N GLU A 384 -16.46 -16.12 -10.89
CA GLU A 384 -16.14 -15.01 -11.78
C GLU A 384 -14.64 -14.67 -11.74
N LEU A 385 -14.06 -14.63 -10.53
CA LEU A 385 -12.62 -14.42 -10.33
C LEU A 385 -11.80 -15.48 -11.07
N ALA A 386 -12.15 -16.77 -10.93
CA ALA A 386 -11.46 -17.85 -11.63
C ALA A 386 -11.61 -17.72 -13.16
N ALA A 387 -12.81 -17.43 -13.66
CA ALA A 387 -13.06 -17.29 -15.08
C ALA A 387 -12.24 -16.15 -15.71
N ARG A 388 -12.18 -14.98 -15.05
CA ARG A 388 -11.38 -13.83 -15.50
C ARG A 388 -9.88 -14.14 -15.53
N TYR A 389 -9.36 -14.77 -14.46
CA TYR A 389 -7.95 -15.16 -14.40
C TYR A 389 -7.59 -16.22 -15.43
N LEU A 390 -8.40 -17.28 -15.58
CA LEU A 390 -8.18 -18.31 -16.60
C LEU A 390 -8.22 -17.71 -18.00
N ASN A 391 -9.17 -16.82 -18.29
CA ASN A 391 -9.20 -16.15 -19.58
C ASN A 391 -7.93 -15.32 -19.84
N ALA A 392 -7.44 -14.57 -18.85
CA ALA A 392 -6.20 -13.81 -18.97
C ALA A 392 -4.97 -14.72 -19.18
N ILE A 393 -4.96 -15.91 -18.60
CA ILE A 393 -3.93 -16.95 -18.82
C ILE A 393 -3.98 -17.46 -20.26
N TYR A 394 -5.19 -17.64 -20.83
CA TYR A 394 -5.39 -18.10 -22.20
C TYR A 394 -5.08 -17.02 -23.24
N CYS A 395 -5.39 -15.76 -22.96
CA CYS A 395 -5.18 -14.64 -23.88
C CYS A 395 -3.69 -14.34 -24.08
N SER A 396 -3.25 -14.25 -25.33
CA SER A 396 -1.89 -13.80 -25.64
C SER A 396 -1.65 -12.39 -25.10
N ARG A 397 -0.38 -12.02 -24.87
CA ARG A 397 -0.03 -10.70 -24.35
C ARG A 397 -0.52 -9.58 -25.27
N ASP A 398 -0.34 -9.75 -26.58
CA ASP A 398 -0.79 -8.77 -27.57
C ASP A 398 -2.31 -8.66 -27.56
N THR A 399 -3.04 -9.77 -27.41
CA THR A 399 -4.51 -9.75 -27.28
C THR A 399 -4.98 -8.96 -26.05
N VAL A 400 -4.33 -9.12 -24.89
CA VAL A 400 -4.70 -8.39 -23.67
C VAL A 400 -4.36 -6.90 -23.80
N LYS A 401 -3.25 -6.56 -24.45
CA LYS A 401 -2.86 -5.17 -24.71
C LYS A 401 -3.77 -4.48 -25.72
N ASP A 402 -4.01 -5.11 -26.87
CA ASP A 402 -4.90 -4.60 -27.92
C ASP A 402 -6.31 -4.42 -27.38
N TRP A 403 -6.78 -5.36 -26.53
CA TRP A 403 -8.02 -5.18 -25.80
C TRP A 403 -7.94 -3.95 -24.90
N TYR A 404 -6.94 -3.82 -24.02
CA TYR A 404 -6.86 -2.68 -23.11
C TYR A 404 -6.82 -1.31 -23.83
N ASP A 405 -6.02 -1.18 -24.90
CA ASP A 405 -5.86 0.06 -25.68
C ASP A 405 -7.10 0.38 -26.53
N GLY A 406 -7.77 -0.66 -27.03
CA GLY A 406 -8.96 -0.59 -27.86
C GLY A 406 -10.28 -0.54 -27.10
N ASN A 407 -10.28 -0.89 -25.82
CA ASN A 407 -11.50 -1.03 -25.03
C ASN A 407 -12.11 0.33 -24.68
N THR A 408 -13.15 0.69 -25.42
CA THR A 408 -14.03 1.83 -25.12
C THR A 408 -15.31 1.40 -24.42
N GLU A 409 -15.55 0.08 -24.23
CA GLU A 409 -16.79 -0.44 -23.68
C GLU A 409 -16.64 -0.90 -22.22
N ASN A 410 -17.41 -0.24 -21.36
CA ASN A 410 -17.44 -0.46 -19.91
C ASN A 410 -17.58 -1.95 -19.55
N GLY A 411 -16.65 -2.45 -18.75
CA GLY A 411 -16.69 -3.81 -18.20
C GLY A 411 -16.53 -4.93 -19.23
N SER A 412 -16.28 -4.64 -20.51
CA SER A 412 -15.97 -5.67 -21.51
C SER A 412 -14.68 -6.40 -21.08
N LEU A 413 -14.60 -7.71 -21.31
CA LEU A 413 -13.41 -8.51 -21.06
C LEU A 413 -12.74 -8.85 -22.40
N PRO A 414 -11.44 -9.22 -22.42
CA PRO A 414 -10.85 -9.83 -23.61
C PRO A 414 -11.72 -11.00 -24.07
N ASP A 415 -11.91 -11.15 -25.38
CA ASP A 415 -12.71 -12.23 -25.93
C ASP A 415 -12.25 -13.60 -25.39
N PRO A 416 -13.17 -14.56 -25.15
CA PRO A 416 -12.80 -15.89 -24.67
C PRO A 416 -11.72 -16.53 -25.54
N ALA A 417 -10.49 -16.61 -25.02
CA ALA A 417 -9.34 -17.03 -25.82
C ALA A 417 -9.25 -18.56 -26.01
N TYR A 418 -9.98 -19.32 -25.19
CA TYR A 418 -9.99 -20.77 -25.25
C TYR A 418 -11.39 -21.31 -24.99
N LYS A 419 -11.76 -22.32 -25.78
CA LYS A 419 -12.95 -23.14 -25.60
C LYS A 419 -12.53 -24.60 -25.70
N PRO A 420 -12.79 -25.44 -24.69
CA PRO A 420 -12.48 -26.86 -24.77
C PRO A 420 -13.33 -27.55 -25.84
N ASP A 421 -12.77 -28.59 -26.46
CA ASP A 421 -13.47 -29.40 -27.48
C ASP A 421 -14.65 -30.21 -26.90
N ILE A 422 -14.65 -30.39 -25.57
CA ILE A 422 -15.71 -31.04 -24.80
C ILE A 422 -16.59 -30.00 -24.11
N GLU A 423 -17.87 -30.34 -23.90
CA GLU A 423 -18.74 -29.54 -23.04
C GLU A 423 -18.13 -29.46 -21.64
N TRP A 424 -18.01 -28.23 -21.14
CA TRP A 424 -17.33 -27.96 -19.89
C TRP A 424 -17.95 -26.76 -19.19
N ASP A 425 -17.76 -26.70 -17.87
CA ASP A 425 -18.26 -25.61 -17.05
C ASP A 425 -17.70 -24.26 -17.51
N PHE A 426 -18.57 -23.26 -17.46
CA PHE A 426 -18.27 -21.88 -17.79
C PHE A 426 -18.98 -20.90 -16.84
N VAL A 427 -18.50 -19.66 -16.83
CA VAL A 427 -19.17 -18.50 -16.23
C VAL A 427 -19.59 -17.55 -17.34
N GLU A 428 -20.82 -17.07 -17.29
CA GLU A 428 -21.30 -16.06 -18.23
C GLU A 428 -20.99 -14.68 -17.67
N ILE A 429 -20.17 -13.90 -18.39
CA ILE A 429 -19.83 -12.51 -18.04
C ILE A 429 -20.16 -11.65 -19.26
N ASN A 430 -21.02 -10.66 -19.10
CA ASN A 430 -21.47 -9.78 -20.19
C ASN A 430 -21.92 -10.54 -21.45
N LYS A 431 -22.75 -11.58 -21.26
CA LYS A 431 -23.30 -12.45 -22.33
C LYS A 431 -22.27 -13.27 -23.10
N LYS A 432 -21.01 -13.34 -22.63
CA LYS A 432 -19.96 -14.20 -23.18
C LYS A 432 -19.63 -15.32 -22.19
N GLN A 433 -19.35 -16.50 -22.72
CA GLN A 433 -19.05 -17.69 -21.91
C GLN A 433 -17.53 -17.84 -21.74
N TYR A 434 -17.06 -17.81 -20.50
CA TYR A 434 -15.67 -18.00 -20.13
C TYR A 434 -15.50 -19.37 -19.47
N THR A 435 -14.71 -20.24 -20.10
CA THR A 435 -14.51 -21.61 -19.61
C THR A 435 -13.75 -21.62 -18.29
N LEU A 436 -14.12 -22.56 -17.42
CA LEU A 436 -13.40 -22.85 -16.18
C LEU A 436 -12.36 -23.96 -16.34
N TYR A 437 -12.24 -24.58 -17.52
CA TYR A 437 -11.28 -25.63 -17.80
C TYR A 437 -9.87 -25.23 -17.32
N PRO A 438 -9.06 -26.13 -16.74
CA PRO A 438 -9.34 -27.55 -16.44
C PRO A 438 -10.16 -27.78 -15.16
N PHE A 439 -10.64 -26.71 -14.51
CA PHE A 439 -11.49 -26.77 -13.33
C PHE A 439 -12.97 -26.80 -13.70
N ASN A 440 -13.83 -27.26 -12.80
CA ASN A 440 -15.27 -27.04 -12.88
C ASN A 440 -15.77 -26.26 -11.66
N LYS A 441 -17.02 -25.79 -11.66
CA LYS A 441 -17.57 -24.94 -10.59
C LYS A 441 -17.41 -25.60 -9.22
N LYS A 442 -17.70 -26.89 -9.13
CA LYS A 442 -17.57 -27.68 -7.90
C LYS A 442 -16.14 -27.72 -7.39
N SER A 443 -15.17 -27.98 -8.27
CA SER A 443 -13.77 -28.10 -7.91
C SER A 443 -13.23 -26.81 -7.32
N LEU A 444 -13.55 -25.67 -7.92
CA LEU A 444 -13.13 -24.34 -7.49
C LEU A 444 -13.65 -24.01 -6.08
N ILE A 445 -14.95 -24.19 -5.86
CA ILE A 445 -15.57 -23.94 -4.55
C ILE A 445 -15.07 -24.92 -3.48
N SER A 446 -14.91 -26.20 -3.83
CA SER A 446 -14.40 -27.24 -2.93
C SER A 446 -12.95 -26.97 -2.51
N LEU A 447 -12.09 -26.62 -3.46
CA LEU A 447 -10.68 -26.30 -3.21
C LEU A 447 -10.55 -25.04 -2.34
N TYR A 448 -11.30 -23.98 -2.66
CA TYR A 448 -11.34 -22.77 -1.83
C TYR A 448 -11.77 -23.08 -0.39
N ASN A 449 -12.82 -23.88 -0.22
CA ASN A 449 -13.34 -24.21 1.10
C ASN A 449 -12.38 -25.05 1.94
N LYS A 450 -11.44 -25.77 1.31
CA LYS A 450 -10.42 -26.59 1.97
C LYS A 450 -9.11 -25.84 2.26
N LEU A 451 -8.97 -24.58 1.83
CA LEU A 451 -7.82 -23.74 2.18
C LEU A 451 -7.80 -23.43 3.68
N LYS A 452 -6.61 -23.50 4.29
CA LYS A 452 -6.40 -23.11 5.70
C LYS A 452 -6.71 -21.63 5.95
N HIS A 453 -6.33 -20.77 5.01
CA HIS A 453 -6.63 -19.34 5.02
C HIS A 453 -7.42 -19.00 3.76
N LYS A 454 -8.65 -18.54 3.94
CA LYS A 454 -9.57 -18.19 2.85
C LYS A 454 -9.41 -16.72 2.50
N SER A 455 -8.82 -16.44 1.35
CA SER A 455 -8.75 -15.10 0.77
C SER A 455 -8.63 -15.20 -0.75
N PRO A 456 -9.01 -14.16 -1.51
CA PRO A 456 -8.82 -14.13 -2.96
C PRO A 456 -7.35 -14.38 -3.36
N ARG A 457 -6.40 -13.80 -2.62
CA ARG A 457 -4.96 -14.03 -2.86
C ARG A 457 -4.57 -15.50 -2.70
N TYR A 458 -5.02 -16.14 -1.63
CA TYR A 458 -4.71 -17.55 -1.39
C TYR A 458 -5.41 -18.45 -2.43
N TYR A 459 -6.62 -18.11 -2.83
CA TYR A 459 -7.33 -18.81 -3.90
C TYR A 459 -6.56 -18.77 -5.22
N LEU A 460 -6.09 -17.59 -5.64
CA LEU A 460 -5.32 -17.45 -6.87
C LEU A 460 -4.00 -18.22 -6.82
N THR A 461 -3.23 -18.08 -5.74
CA THR A 461 -1.90 -18.70 -5.62
C THR A 461 -1.94 -20.20 -5.34
N TYR A 462 -2.81 -20.65 -4.44
CA TYR A 462 -2.81 -22.02 -3.94
C TYR A 462 -3.85 -22.93 -4.61
N VAL A 463 -4.81 -22.36 -5.33
CA VAL A 463 -5.78 -23.12 -6.13
C VAL A 463 -5.51 -22.92 -7.61
N ILE A 464 -5.72 -21.72 -8.15
CA ILE A 464 -5.62 -21.51 -9.61
C ILE A 464 -4.20 -21.78 -10.10
N GLN A 465 -3.21 -21.06 -9.57
CA GLN A 465 -1.81 -21.14 -10.02
C GLN A 465 -1.21 -22.52 -9.82
N HIS A 466 -1.35 -23.10 -8.62
CA HIS A 466 -0.79 -24.42 -8.32
C HIS A 466 -1.32 -25.52 -9.24
N PHE A 467 -2.64 -25.64 -9.35
CA PHE A 467 -3.24 -26.73 -10.12
C PHE A 467 -3.13 -26.49 -11.62
N PHE A 468 -3.20 -25.24 -12.09
CA PHE A 468 -3.02 -24.94 -13.51
C PHE A 468 -1.59 -25.25 -13.97
N ALA A 469 -0.56 -24.93 -13.17
CA ALA A 469 0.82 -25.26 -13.50
C ALA A 469 1.03 -26.78 -13.64
N HIS A 470 0.50 -27.57 -12.70
CA HIS A 470 0.56 -29.04 -12.78
C HIS A 470 -0.23 -29.61 -13.97
N PHE A 471 -1.36 -28.98 -14.31
CA PHE A 471 -2.13 -29.36 -15.50
C PHE A 471 -1.35 -29.07 -16.79
N ALA A 472 -0.76 -27.88 -16.90
CA ALA A 472 0.00 -27.48 -18.07
C ALA A 472 1.23 -28.36 -18.32
N ASP A 473 1.97 -28.66 -17.25
CA ASP A 473 3.11 -29.57 -17.25
C ASP A 473 2.71 -30.98 -17.74
N GLY A 474 1.63 -31.52 -17.18
CA GLY A 474 1.09 -32.83 -17.58
C GLY A 474 0.63 -32.88 -19.05
N MET A 475 0.04 -31.79 -19.55
CA MET A 475 -0.41 -31.71 -20.95
C MET A 475 0.74 -31.63 -21.97
N GLU A 476 1.89 -31.08 -21.58
CA GLU A 476 3.05 -30.95 -22.47
C GLU A 476 3.87 -32.23 -22.52
N TYR A 477 4.28 -32.74 -21.36
CA TYR A 477 5.27 -33.82 -21.29
C TYR A 477 4.65 -35.21 -21.23
N GLY A 478 3.47 -35.35 -20.60
CA GLY A 478 2.74 -36.60 -20.48
C GLY A 478 3.40 -37.68 -19.61
N ASP A 479 4.67 -37.50 -19.22
CA ASP A 479 5.34 -38.31 -18.20
C ASP A 479 5.07 -37.73 -16.81
N ASN A 480 4.79 -38.60 -15.83
CA ASN A 480 4.53 -38.21 -14.44
C ASN A 480 3.37 -37.21 -14.23
N TRP A 481 2.22 -37.39 -14.90
CA TRP A 481 1.03 -36.54 -14.74
C TRP A 481 0.64 -36.32 -13.26
N ARG A 482 0.79 -35.10 -12.75
CA ARG A 482 0.52 -34.79 -11.34
C ARG A 482 -0.90 -34.27 -11.07
N PHE A 483 -1.59 -33.75 -12.07
CA PHE A 483 -2.91 -33.14 -11.87
C PHE A 483 -4.03 -34.19 -11.65
N PRO A 484 -4.94 -34.04 -10.67
CA PRO A 484 -4.86 -33.19 -9.50
C PRO A 484 -4.17 -33.92 -8.33
N GLU A 485 -3.06 -33.35 -7.85
CA GLU A 485 -2.38 -33.78 -6.62
C GLU A 485 -2.71 -32.74 -5.53
N ILE A 486 -3.11 -33.20 -4.34
CA ILE A 486 -3.46 -32.29 -3.25
C ILE A 486 -2.21 -31.88 -2.47
N PRO A 487 -1.88 -30.58 -2.44
CA PRO A 487 -0.77 -30.09 -1.64
C PRO A 487 -1.10 -30.06 -0.14
N THR A 488 -0.06 -30.05 0.70
CA THR A 488 -0.17 -30.13 2.17
C THR A 488 -0.89 -28.96 2.85
N TYR A 489 -1.06 -27.84 2.15
CA TYR A 489 -1.80 -26.66 2.62
C TYR A 489 -3.31 -26.71 2.30
N ILE A 490 -3.76 -27.70 1.53
CA ILE A 490 -5.17 -28.02 1.32
C ILE A 490 -5.54 -29.21 2.21
N SER A 491 -6.69 -29.11 2.87
CA SER A 491 -7.19 -30.20 3.73
C SER A 491 -7.34 -31.49 2.94
N ALA A 492 -6.92 -32.61 3.53
CA ALA A 492 -6.98 -33.93 2.90
C ALA A 492 -8.38 -34.24 2.35
N VAL A 493 -8.39 -35.01 1.28
CA VAL A 493 -9.60 -35.36 0.54
C VAL A 493 -9.80 -36.86 0.64
N THR A 494 -10.99 -37.26 1.08
CA THR A 494 -11.32 -38.68 1.24
C THR A 494 -12.56 -38.98 0.42
N LEU A 495 -12.40 -39.88 -0.55
CA LEU A 495 -13.52 -40.49 -1.27
C LEU A 495 -14.18 -41.50 -0.34
N GLN A 496 -15.51 -41.49 -0.25
CA GLN A 496 -16.25 -42.43 0.60
C GLN A 496 -16.54 -43.75 -0.15
N PRO A 497 -16.63 -44.89 0.55
CA PRO A 497 -17.17 -46.14 -0.02
C PRO A 497 -18.61 -45.93 -0.56
N PRO A 498 -19.03 -46.65 -1.62
CA PRO A 498 -18.31 -47.71 -2.34
C PRO A 498 -17.37 -47.20 -3.44
N TYR A 499 -17.33 -45.89 -3.71
CA TYR A 499 -16.52 -45.32 -4.79
C TYR A 499 -15.02 -45.44 -4.51
N ALA A 500 -14.62 -45.30 -3.24
CA ALA A 500 -13.23 -45.53 -2.83
C ALA A 500 -12.78 -46.96 -3.13
N ASP A 501 -13.60 -47.96 -2.79
CA ASP A 501 -13.32 -49.38 -3.04
C ASP A 501 -13.22 -49.68 -4.54
N SER A 502 -14.06 -49.02 -5.34
CA SER A 502 -14.04 -49.15 -6.79
C SER A 502 -12.71 -48.66 -7.39
N VAL A 503 -12.13 -47.59 -6.85
CA VAL A 503 -10.79 -47.10 -7.26
C VAL A 503 -9.69 -48.04 -6.76
N GLU A 504 -9.78 -48.51 -5.52
CA GLU A 504 -8.77 -49.40 -4.94
C GLU A 504 -8.64 -50.74 -5.68
N ASN A 505 -9.76 -51.26 -6.19
CA ASN A 505 -9.81 -52.51 -6.93
C ASN A 505 -9.31 -52.41 -8.39
N THR A 506 -8.84 -51.24 -8.84
CA THR A 506 -8.24 -51.08 -10.17
C THR A 506 -6.78 -51.53 -10.22
N ASP A 507 -6.28 -51.84 -11.41
CA ASP A 507 -4.88 -52.18 -11.67
C ASP A 507 -3.95 -50.95 -11.80
N PHE A 508 -4.45 -49.75 -11.48
CA PHE A 508 -3.68 -48.51 -11.55
C PHE A 508 -2.60 -48.43 -10.47
N SER A 509 -1.59 -47.59 -10.70
CA SER A 509 -0.56 -47.30 -9.68
C SER A 509 -1.19 -46.66 -8.43
N ASP A 510 -0.53 -46.79 -7.28
CA ASP A 510 -1.01 -46.14 -6.04
C ASP A 510 -1.14 -44.61 -6.22
N SER A 511 -0.23 -43.99 -6.99
CA SER A 511 -0.30 -42.56 -7.32
C SER A 511 -1.55 -42.22 -8.14
N ASP A 512 -1.86 -43.03 -9.15
CA ASP A 512 -3.03 -42.86 -10.02
C ASP A 512 -4.33 -43.05 -9.23
N LYS A 513 -4.37 -44.04 -8.34
CA LYS A 513 -5.50 -44.27 -7.44
C LYS A 513 -5.75 -43.06 -6.54
N GLN A 514 -4.70 -42.46 -5.97
CA GLN A 514 -4.84 -41.24 -5.17
C GLN A 514 -5.36 -40.07 -6.02
N ARG A 515 -4.83 -39.88 -7.24
CA ARG A 515 -5.30 -38.83 -8.17
C ARG A 515 -6.78 -39.04 -8.55
N LEU A 516 -7.20 -40.27 -8.84
CA LEU A 516 -8.60 -40.59 -9.13
C LEU A 516 -9.53 -40.29 -7.96
N LYS A 517 -9.12 -40.61 -6.72
CA LYS A 517 -9.90 -40.25 -5.53
C LYS A 517 -10.06 -38.74 -5.40
N VAL A 518 -8.99 -37.98 -5.61
CA VAL A 518 -9.03 -36.51 -5.59
C VAL A 518 -9.96 -35.99 -6.68
N LEU A 519 -9.81 -36.49 -7.90
CA LEU A 519 -10.63 -36.12 -9.05
C LEU A 519 -12.11 -36.36 -8.73
N PHE A 520 -12.49 -37.56 -8.29
CA PHE A 520 -13.90 -37.86 -7.97
C PHE A 520 -14.44 -37.09 -6.77
N SER A 521 -13.61 -36.80 -5.77
CA SER A 521 -14.07 -36.06 -4.59
C SER A 521 -14.17 -34.55 -4.82
N ILE A 522 -13.34 -33.97 -5.69
CA ILE A 522 -13.30 -32.52 -5.91
C ILE A 522 -13.98 -32.12 -7.22
N TRP A 523 -13.62 -32.76 -8.33
CA TRP A 523 -14.21 -32.50 -9.64
C TRP A 523 -15.46 -33.33 -9.89
N GLY A 524 -15.52 -34.56 -9.37
CA GLY A 524 -16.64 -35.47 -9.55
C GLY A 524 -17.89 -34.96 -8.84
N GLY A 525 -19.03 -34.99 -9.52
CA GLY A 525 -20.35 -34.60 -9.04
C GLY A 525 -21.41 -35.37 -9.79
#